data_AF-A0A0V0H8X4-F1
#
_entry.id   AF-A0A0V0H8X4-F1
#
_cell.length_a   1.000
_cell.length_b   1.000
_cell.length_c   1.000
_cell.angle_alpha   90.00
_cell.angle_beta   90.00
_cell.angle_gamma   90.00
#
_symmetry.space_group_name_H-M   'P 1'
#
loop_
_entity.id
_entity.type
_entity.pdbx_description
1 polymer ?
#
loop_
_entity_poly.entity_id
_entity_poly.type
_entity_poly.pdbx_seq_one_letter_code
_entity_poly.pdbx_strand_id
1 'polypeptide(L)'
;FPYFRDWKFNFGADLRPKISITTSTSAGLEQILPWMFYHKVIGVTNFFLFVEGKAASPNVSKVLKSIPGVRVIYRTKELEDVQAKSRIWNETWLAGFFYQPCNHELFVKQTLNMEMAIVMAREAGVDWIIHLDTDELMHPAGTSEYSLRRLLADIPEDVDMVIFPNYESSVERDDVKEPFSEVSMFKKNYDHLTKEMYFGNYKEATRGNPNYFLTYGNGKSAARVQDYLRPNGAHRWHNYMKSPKEIKLEEAAVLHYTY
;
A
#
# COMPACT_ATOMS: atom_id res chain seq x y z
N PHE A 1 -1.70 23.20 -9.55
CA PHE A 1 -2.49 22.24 -10.36
C PHE A 1 -3.10 22.78 -11.68
N PRO A 2 -2.44 23.59 -12.56
CA PRO A 2 -3.03 23.94 -13.87
C PRO A 2 -2.76 22.91 -14.99
N TYR A 3 -1.92 21.89 -14.76
CA TYR A 3 -1.40 21.02 -15.83
C TYR A 3 -2.17 19.72 -16.09
N PHE A 4 -3.33 19.50 -15.46
CA PHE A 4 -4.08 18.23 -15.56
C PHE A 4 -5.27 18.25 -16.54
N ARG A 5 -5.39 19.24 -17.43
CA ARG A 5 -6.65 19.47 -18.16
C ARG A 5 -6.97 18.50 -19.29
N ASP A 6 -6.01 17.74 -19.84
CA ASP A 6 -6.25 16.99 -21.09
C ASP A 6 -5.69 15.56 -21.16
N TRP A 7 -5.37 14.92 -20.02
CA TRP A 7 -5.01 13.50 -20.04
C TRP A 7 -6.26 12.61 -20.24
N LYS A 8 -6.53 12.28 -21.50
CA LYS A 8 -7.43 11.19 -21.89
C LYS A 8 -6.76 9.85 -21.57
N PHE A 9 -6.87 9.43 -20.32
CA PHE A 9 -6.54 8.06 -19.95
C PHE A 9 -7.50 7.11 -20.69
N ASN A 10 -6.97 6.28 -21.58
CA ASN A 10 -7.72 5.20 -22.22
C ASN A 10 -8.05 4.12 -21.17
N PHE A 11 -9.09 4.35 -20.38
CA PHE A 11 -9.64 3.40 -19.42
C PHE A 11 -10.43 2.25 -20.07
N GLY A 12 -10.51 2.20 -21.42
CA GLY A 12 -11.46 1.39 -22.17
C GLY A 12 -10.95 0.09 -22.82
N ALA A 13 -9.66 -0.22 -22.75
CA ALA A 13 -9.19 -1.55 -23.12
C ALA A 13 -9.18 -2.44 -21.87
N ASP A 14 -9.55 -3.71 -22.00
CA ASP A 14 -9.54 -4.75 -20.95
C ASP A 14 -8.09 -5.07 -20.53
N LEU A 15 -7.41 -4.07 -19.98
CA LEU A 15 -5.98 -4.11 -19.67
C LEU A 15 -5.81 -4.93 -18.40
N ARG A 16 -5.36 -6.16 -18.58
CA ARG A 16 -4.94 -7.07 -17.51
C ARG A 16 -3.46 -6.85 -17.16
N PRO A 17 -3.06 -7.15 -15.92
CA PRO A 17 -3.94 -7.44 -14.80
C PRO A 17 -4.66 -6.19 -14.27
N LYS A 18 -5.87 -6.37 -13.73
CA LYS A 18 -6.58 -5.37 -12.93
C LYS A 18 -5.97 -5.33 -11.54
N ILE A 19 -5.52 -4.15 -11.12
CA ILE A 19 -4.88 -3.94 -9.83
C ILE A 19 -5.77 -3.05 -8.97
N SER A 20 -5.88 -3.42 -7.68
CA SER A 20 -6.49 -2.60 -6.64
C SER A 20 -5.52 -2.21 -5.55
N ILE A 21 -5.69 -1.02 -5.00
CA ILE A 21 -5.09 -0.61 -3.73
C ILE A 21 -6.20 -0.48 -2.68
N THR A 22 -5.96 -1.03 -1.49
CA THR A 22 -6.72 -0.74 -0.28
C THR A 22 -5.89 0.13 0.65
N THR A 23 -6.51 1.12 1.29
CA THR A 23 -5.83 2.01 2.22
C THR A 23 -6.78 2.49 3.32
N SER A 24 -6.23 2.81 4.48
CA SER A 24 -6.95 3.48 5.58
C SER A 24 -6.36 4.86 5.76
N THR A 25 -7.17 5.92 5.65
CA THR A 25 -6.64 7.29 5.67
C THR A 25 -7.58 8.29 6.34
N SER A 26 -6.97 9.24 7.05
CA SER A 26 -7.62 10.42 7.60
C SER A 26 -7.22 11.72 6.88
N ALA A 27 -6.39 11.62 5.83
CA ALA A 27 -5.75 12.73 5.14
C ALA A 27 -6.72 13.58 4.29
N GLY A 28 -6.27 14.77 3.89
CA GLY A 28 -7.00 15.62 2.95
C GLY A 28 -6.73 15.31 1.49
N LEU A 29 -7.42 16.04 0.60
CA LEU A 29 -7.24 15.91 -0.85
C LEU A 29 -5.82 16.24 -1.31
N GLU A 30 -5.14 17.13 -0.60
CA GLU A 30 -3.75 17.53 -0.87
C GLU A 30 -2.78 16.35 -0.87
N GLN A 31 -3.02 15.34 -0.03
CA GLN A 31 -2.19 14.14 0.05
C GLN A 31 -2.78 13.00 -0.79
N ILE A 32 -4.11 12.78 -0.70
CA ILE A 32 -4.77 11.64 -1.34
C ILE A 32 -4.75 11.74 -2.86
N LEU A 33 -4.93 12.93 -3.44
CA LEU A 33 -5.02 13.07 -4.90
C LEU A 33 -3.69 12.80 -5.60
N PRO A 34 -2.55 13.41 -5.21
CA PRO A 34 -1.25 13.09 -5.83
C PRO A 34 -0.91 11.61 -5.70
N TRP A 35 -1.08 11.04 -4.51
CA TRP A 35 -0.88 9.62 -4.25
C TRP A 35 -1.72 8.74 -5.20
N MET A 36 -3.02 8.99 -5.29
CA MET A 36 -3.93 8.17 -6.09
C MET A 36 -3.67 8.32 -7.59
N PHE A 37 -3.46 9.55 -8.08
CA PHE A 37 -3.22 9.78 -9.50
C PHE A 37 -1.88 9.20 -9.95
N TYR A 38 -0.84 9.26 -9.12
CA TYR A 38 0.42 8.55 -9.36
C TYR A 38 0.16 7.04 -9.58
N HIS A 39 -0.57 6.41 -8.65
CA HIS A 39 -0.88 4.99 -8.75
C HIS A 39 -1.75 4.64 -9.96
N LYS A 40 -2.68 5.53 -10.36
CA LYS A 40 -3.46 5.37 -11.60
C LYS A 40 -2.56 5.38 -12.84
N VAL A 41 -1.58 6.29 -12.91
CA VAL A 41 -0.65 6.40 -14.04
C VAL A 41 0.17 5.13 -14.22
N ILE A 42 0.67 4.53 -13.14
CA ILE A 42 1.47 3.29 -13.21
C ILE A 42 0.61 2.02 -13.39
N GLY A 43 -0.72 2.15 -13.46
CA GLY A 43 -1.63 1.08 -13.89
C GLY A 43 -2.63 0.56 -12.84
N VAL A 44 -2.78 1.22 -11.68
CA VAL A 44 -3.80 0.84 -10.69
C VAL A 44 -5.18 1.34 -11.13
N THR A 45 -6.16 0.44 -11.09
CA THR A 45 -7.50 0.70 -11.64
C THR A 45 -8.54 0.92 -10.54
N ASN A 46 -8.42 0.21 -9.42
CA ASN A 46 -9.40 0.20 -8.34
C ASN A 46 -8.78 0.70 -7.02
N PHE A 47 -9.54 1.46 -6.25
CA PHE A 47 -9.13 1.99 -4.96
C PHE A 47 -10.23 1.78 -3.93
N PHE A 48 -9.91 1.08 -2.84
CA PHE A 48 -10.78 0.92 -1.68
C PHE A 48 -10.26 1.83 -0.56
N LEU A 49 -10.89 3.00 -0.41
CA LEU A 49 -10.46 4.03 0.55
C LEU A 49 -11.31 3.94 1.82
N PHE A 50 -10.75 3.39 2.89
CA PHE A 50 -11.36 3.43 4.22
C PHE A 50 -11.06 4.79 4.85
N VAL A 51 -12.07 5.65 4.92
CA VAL A 51 -11.91 7.06 5.28
C VAL A 51 -12.37 7.37 6.70
N GLU A 52 -11.55 8.15 7.38
CA GLU A 52 -11.83 8.77 8.69
C GLU A 52 -11.43 10.27 8.64
N GLY A 53 -11.65 11.02 9.72
CA GLY A 53 -11.14 12.39 9.85
C GLY A 53 -11.45 13.30 8.65
N LYS A 54 -10.43 13.96 8.10
CA LYS A 54 -10.58 14.90 6.97
C LYS A 54 -11.02 14.18 5.70
N ALA A 55 -10.55 12.95 5.48
CA ALA A 55 -10.92 12.11 4.33
C ALA A 55 -12.42 11.78 4.32
N ALA A 56 -13.04 11.62 5.49
CA ALA A 56 -14.45 11.34 5.64
C ALA A 56 -15.36 12.58 5.51
N SER A 57 -14.80 13.79 5.44
CA SER A 57 -15.60 15.01 5.34
C SER A 57 -16.44 15.05 4.04
N PRO A 58 -17.62 15.69 4.03
CA PRO A 58 -18.50 15.69 2.85
C PRO A 58 -17.84 16.21 1.58
N ASN A 59 -17.05 17.28 1.68
CA ASN A 59 -16.38 17.88 0.52
C ASN A 59 -15.28 16.98 -0.05
N VAL A 60 -14.44 16.40 0.83
CA VAL A 60 -13.35 15.51 0.43
C VAL A 60 -13.91 14.23 -0.17
N SER A 61 -14.81 13.56 0.55
CA SER A 61 -15.37 12.29 0.11
C SER A 61 -16.23 12.40 -1.15
N LYS A 62 -16.90 13.55 -1.39
CA LYS A 62 -17.61 13.82 -2.66
C LYS A 62 -16.64 13.84 -3.85
N VAL A 63 -15.47 14.48 -3.70
CA VAL A 63 -14.44 14.50 -4.75
C VAL A 63 -13.87 13.11 -4.97
N LEU A 64 -13.55 12.37 -3.90
CA LEU A 64 -13.02 11.01 -4.02
C LEU A 64 -14.00 10.08 -4.73
N LYS A 65 -15.30 10.16 -4.41
CA LYS A 65 -16.37 9.37 -5.06
C LYS A 65 -16.59 9.72 -6.53
N SER A 66 -16.23 10.92 -6.98
CA SER A 66 -16.40 11.28 -8.40
C SER A 66 -15.28 10.74 -9.30
N ILE A 67 -14.26 10.09 -8.73
CA ILE A 67 -13.13 9.57 -9.47
C ILE A 67 -13.42 8.11 -9.86
N PRO A 68 -13.36 7.75 -11.16
CA PRO A 68 -13.62 6.38 -11.60
C PRO A 68 -12.73 5.34 -10.93
N GLY A 69 -13.32 4.21 -10.54
CA GLY A 69 -12.61 3.11 -9.85
C GLY A 69 -12.33 3.37 -8.38
N VAL A 70 -12.84 4.45 -7.79
CA VAL A 70 -12.68 4.74 -6.36
C VAL A 70 -13.95 4.37 -5.60
N ARG A 71 -13.82 3.52 -4.58
CA ARG A 71 -14.86 3.19 -3.61
C ARG A 71 -14.45 3.77 -2.26
N VAL A 72 -15.26 4.67 -1.73
CA VAL A 72 -15.07 5.29 -0.42
C VAL A 72 -15.89 4.54 0.62
N ILE A 73 -15.23 4.04 1.67
CA ILE A 73 -15.84 3.27 2.76
C ILE A 73 -15.68 4.09 4.03
N TYR A 74 -16.81 4.48 4.64
CA TYR A 74 -16.79 5.25 5.88
C TYR A 74 -16.73 4.30 7.06
N ARG A 75 -16.03 4.71 8.12
CA ARG A 75 -16.14 4.06 9.42
C ARG A 75 -17.48 4.39 10.08
N THR A 76 -18.49 3.60 9.77
CA THR A 76 -19.81 3.69 10.38
C THR A 76 -19.97 2.63 11.47
N LYS A 77 -21.00 2.78 12.31
CA LYS A 77 -21.31 1.80 13.35
C LYS A 77 -21.60 0.42 12.76
N GLU A 78 -22.27 0.38 11.61
CA GLU A 78 -22.57 -0.85 10.88
C GLU A 78 -21.29 -1.54 10.38
N LEU A 79 -20.31 -0.77 9.89
CA LEU A 79 -19.00 -1.31 9.50
C LEU A 79 -18.30 -1.95 10.70
N GLU A 80 -18.28 -1.25 11.82
CA GLU A 80 -17.67 -1.74 13.05
C GLU A 80 -18.37 -3.00 13.57
N ASP A 81 -19.70 -3.08 13.48
CA ASP A 81 -20.47 -4.25 13.91
C ASP A 81 -20.25 -5.47 13.01
N VAL A 82 -19.98 -5.25 11.70
CA VAL A 82 -19.53 -6.29 10.78
C VAL A 82 -18.11 -6.74 11.15
N GLN A 83 -17.19 -5.79 11.33
CA GLN A 83 -15.80 -6.08 11.68
C GLN A 83 -15.67 -6.77 13.04
N ALA A 84 -16.51 -6.46 14.01
CA ALA A 84 -16.54 -7.11 15.33
C ALA A 84 -16.85 -8.61 15.25
N LYS A 85 -17.47 -9.07 14.15
CA LYS A 85 -17.78 -10.50 13.90
C LYS A 85 -16.75 -11.18 13.00
N SER A 86 -15.68 -10.46 12.62
CA SER A 86 -14.62 -10.98 11.76
C SER A 86 -13.93 -12.18 12.41
N ARG A 87 -13.49 -13.12 11.55
CA ARG A 87 -12.62 -14.22 11.98
C ARG A 87 -11.28 -13.72 12.50
N ILE A 88 -10.81 -12.54 12.06
CA ILE A 88 -9.53 -11.94 12.46
C ILE A 88 -9.37 -11.91 13.98
N TRP A 89 -10.45 -11.69 14.74
CA TRP A 89 -10.40 -11.67 16.22
C TRP A 89 -9.97 -13.00 16.85
N ASN A 90 -10.06 -14.11 16.12
CA ASN A 90 -9.63 -15.43 16.57
C ASN A 90 -8.23 -15.83 16.07
N GLU A 91 -7.54 -14.93 15.36
CA GLU A 91 -6.23 -15.20 14.79
C GLU A 91 -5.11 -14.97 15.83
N THR A 92 -4.40 -16.04 16.19
CA THR A 92 -3.37 -16.01 17.24
C THR A 92 -2.19 -15.10 16.93
N TRP A 93 -1.85 -14.93 15.65
CA TRP A 93 -0.75 -14.06 15.21
C TRP A 93 -1.04 -12.57 15.42
N LEU A 94 -2.31 -12.19 15.59
CA LEU A 94 -2.73 -10.80 15.84
C LEU A 94 -3.05 -10.55 17.32
N ALA A 95 -3.13 -11.60 18.15
CA ALA A 95 -3.54 -11.52 19.54
C ALA A 95 -2.75 -10.51 20.37
N GLY A 96 -1.44 -10.40 20.12
CA GLY A 96 -0.55 -9.46 20.80
C GLY A 96 -0.83 -7.98 20.50
N PHE A 97 -1.63 -7.67 19.48
CA PHE A 97 -1.99 -6.30 19.08
C PHE A 97 -3.39 -5.88 19.56
N PHE A 98 -4.21 -6.83 20.02
CA PHE A 98 -5.56 -6.51 20.44
C PHE A 98 -5.60 -5.65 21.70
N TYR A 99 -6.52 -4.68 21.70
CA TYR A 99 -6.81 -3.80 22.83
C TYR A 99 -5.59 -2.98 23.33
N GLN A 100 -4.58 -2.80 22.48
CA GLN A 100 -3.45 -1.94 22.74
C GLN A 100 -3.58 -0.61 21.98
N PRO A 101 -3.14 0.52 22.56
CA PRO A 101 -3.35 1.83 21.96
C PRO A 101 -2.41 2.10 20.77
N CYS A 102 -2.69 3.20 20.08
CA CYS A 102 -1.85 3.79 19.03
C CYS A 102 -1.65 2.86 17.83
N ASN A 103 -0.39 2.50 17.52
CA ASN A 103 -0.05 1.74 16.33
C ASN A 103 -0.65 0.33 16.33
N HIS A 104 -0.91 -0.26 17.50
CA HIS A 104 -1.53 -1.58 17.59
C HIS A 104 -3.00 -1.53 17.14
N GLU A 105 -3.77 -0.55 17.62
CA GLU A 105 -5.14 -0.32 17.18
C GLU A 105 -5.21 -0.05 15.67
N LEU A 106 -4.32 0.80 15.15
CA LEU A 106 -4.23 1.08 13.72
C LEU A 106 -3.94 -0.19 12.92
N PHE A 107 -3.01 -1.02 13.38
CA PHE A 107 -2.64 -2.27 12.72
C PHE A 107 -3.81 -3.27 12.65
N VAL A 108 -4.56 -3.43 13.75
CA VAL A 108 -5.77 -4.27 13.77
C VAL A 108 -6.83 -3.72 12.82
N LYS A 109 -7.06 -2.40 12.85
CA LYS A 109 -8.02 -1.73 11.97
C LYS A 109 -7.67 -1.90 10.49
N GLN A 110 -6.42 -1.66 10.11
CA GLN A 110 -5.96 -1.87 8.74
C GLN A 110 -6.16 -3.33 8.31
N THR A 111 -5.88 -4.29 9.20
CA THR A 111 -6.10 -5.70 8.93
C THR A 111 -7.58 -6.03 8.66
N LEU A 112 -8.50 -5.50 9.47
CA LEU A 112 -9.95 -5.66 9.27
C LEU A 112 -10.42 -5.00 7.96
N ASN A 113 -9.90 -3.82 7.64
CA ASN A 113 -10.19 -3.14 6.39
C ASN A 113 -9.70 -3.95 5.17
N MET A 114 -8.50 -4.54 5.26
CA MET A 114 -7.97 -5.42 4.22
C MET A 114 -8.83 -6.67 4.00
N GLU A 115 -9.37 -7.29 5.06
CA GLU A 115 -10.28 -8.43 4.91
C GLU A 115 -11.51 -8.08 4.09
N MET A 116 -12.12 -6.93 4.38
CA MET A 116 -13.26 -6.43 3.60
C MET A 116 -12.85 -6.06 2.17
N ALA A 117 -11.65 -5.51 1.98
CA ALA A 117 -11.13 -5.17 0.67
C ALA A 117 -10.92 -6.37 -0.23
N ILE A 118 -10.58 -7.55 0.33
CA ILE A 118 -10.50 -8.80 -0.43
C ILE A 118 -11.87 -9.13 -1.05
N VAL A 119 -12.95 -9.01 -0.28
CA VAL A 119 -14.31 -9.25 -0.77
C VAL A 119 -14.65 -8.30 -1.92
N MET A 120 -14.39 -7.00 -1.72
CA MET A 120 -14.64 -5.98 -2.75
C MET A 120 -13.77 -6.18 -4.01
N ALA A 121 -12.52 -6.64 -3.85
CA ALA A 121 -11.63 -6.94 -4.97
C ALA A 121 -12.12 -8.15 -5.78
N ARG A 122 -12.63 -9.20 -5.11
CA ARG A 122 -13.25 -10.35 -5.76
C ARG A 122 -14.48 -9.94 -6.56
N GLU A 123 -15.38 -9.16 -5.96
CA GLU A 123 -16.58 -8.63 -6.64
C GLU A 123 -16.22 -7.81 -7.88
N ALA A 124 -15.14 -7.04 -7.83
CA ALA A 124 -14.67 -6.20 -8.94
C ALA A 124 -13.85 -6.97 -10.00
N GLY A 125 -13.63 -8.28 -9.82
CA GLY A 125 -12.82 -9.10 -10.74
C GLY A 125 -11.38 -8.62 -10.85
N VAL A 126 -10.82 -8.10 -9.76
CA VAL A 126 -9.44 -7.65 -9.64
C VAL A 126 -8.50 -8.86 -9.60
N ASP A 127 -7.34 -8.75 -10.25
CA ASP A 127 -6.32 -9.81 -10.26
C ASP A 127 -5.34 -9.67 -9.09
N TRP A 128 -4.95 -8.44 -8.75
CA TRP A 128 -3.99 -8.13 -7.68
C TRP A 128 -4.51 -7.09 -6.69
N ILE A 129 -4.28 -7.31 -5.39
CA ILE A 129 -4.57 -6.37 -4.32
C ILE A 129 -3.30 -5.99 -3.55
N ILE A 130 -3.17 -4.71 -3.21
CA ILE A 130 -2.04 -4.16 -2.44
C ILE A 130 -2.61 -3.29 -1.31
N HIS A 131 -2.06 -3.40 -0.10
CA HIS A 131 -2.29 -2.41 0.95
C HIS A 131 -1.16 -1.39 0.92
N LEU A 132 -1.51 -0.10 0.85
CA LEU A 132 -0.56 1.01 0.90
C LEU A 132 -1.09 2.12 1.79
N ASP A 133 -0.19 2.73 2.53
CA ASP A 133 -0.46 3.93 3.30
C ASP A 133 -0.38 5.18 2.38
N THR A 134 -1.03 6.28 2.76
CA THR A 134 -1.10 7.48 1.89
C THR A 134 0.19 8.30 1.86
N ASP A 135 1.22 7.84 2.53
CA ASP A 135 2.61 8.30 2.53
C ASP A 135 3.55 7.32 1.78
N GLU A 136 2.99 6.34 1.06
CA GLU A 136 3.76 5.31 0.35
C GLU A 136 3.49 5.31 -1.15
N LEU A 137 4.55 5.23 -1.96
CA LEU A 137 4.45 5.09 -3.42
C LEU A 137 5.06 3.77 -3.89
N MET A 138 4.37 3.07 -4.79
CA MET A 138 4.98 1.96 -5.53
C MET A 138 6.06 2.49 -6.48
N HIS A 139 7.26 1.91 -6.45
CA HIS A 139 8.35 2.19 -7.37
C HIS A 139 8.61 0.98 -8.26
N PRO A 140 7.92 0.86 -9.43
CA PRO A 140 8.06 -0.29 -10.33
C PRO A 140 9.35 -0.21 -11.17
N ALA A 141 10.50 0.03 -10.52
CA ALA A 141 11.81 -0.01 -11.15
C ALA A 141 12.09 -1.37 -11.79
N GLY A 142 12.98 -1.40 -12.78
CA GLY A 142 13.28 -2.59 -13.56
C GLY A 142 12.24 -2.94 -14.63
N THR A 143 11.19 -2.14 -14.81
CA THR A 143 10.21 -2.32 -15.90
C THR A 143 10.37 -1.29 -17.01
N SER A 144 10.16 -1.73 -18.24
CA SER A 144 9.94 -0.81 -19.36
C SER A 144 8.71 0.06 -19.06
N GLU A 145 8.79 1.35 -19.38
CA GLU A 145 7.67 2.31 -19.22
C GLU A 145 7.26 2.62 -17.77
N TYR A 146 8.01 2.14 -16.76
CA TYR A 146 7.74 2.42 -15.35
C TYR A 146 6.29 2.04 -14.96
N SER A 147 5.91 0.79 -15.25
CA SER A 147 4.53 0.31 -15.16
C SER A 147 4.39 -0.83 -14.15
N LEU A 148 3.63 -0.59 -13.09
CA LEU A 148 3.26 -1.63 -12.11
C LEU A 148 2.38 -2.70 -12.75
N ARG A 149 1.54 -2.32 -13.71
CA ARG A 149 0.73 -3.28 -14.47
C ARG A 149 1.59 -4.23 -15.28
N ARG A 150 2.60 -3.73 -16.00
CA ARG A 150 3.52 -4.59 -16.75
C ARG A 150 4.30 -5.49 -15.80
N LEU A 151 4.81 -4.92 -14.70
CA LEU A 151 5.49 -5.67 -13.65
C LEU A 151 4.69 -6.89 -13.22
N LEU A 152 3.43 -6.68 -12.83
CA LEU A 152 2.56 -7.73 -12.29
C LEU A 152 2.02 -8.68 -13.37
N ALA A 153 2.04 -8.28 -14.65
CA ALA A 153 1.69 -9.15 -15.78
C ALA A 153 2.77 -10.21 -16.04
N ASP A 154 4.03 -9.86 -15.82
CA ASP A 154 5.18 -10.75 -16.07
C ASP A 154 5.41 -11.76 -14.92
N ILE A 155 4.64 -11.67 -13.83
CA ILE A 155 4.73 -12.58 -12.68
C ILE A 155 4.10 -13.93 -13.03
N PRO A 156 4.80 -15.07 -12.83
CA PRO A 156 4.28 -16.40 -13.11
C PRO A 156 2.94 -16.67 -12.43
N GLU A 157 2.05 -17.39 -13.10
CA GLU A 157 0.69 -17.68 -12.62
C GLU A 157 0.66 -18.43 -11.29
N ASP A 158 1.68 -19.25 -11.02
CA ASP A 158 1.78 -20.06 -9.80
C ASP A 158 2.30 -19.28 -8.58
N VAL A 159 2.73 -18.03 -8.77
CA VAL A 159 3.14 -17.12 -7.69
C VAL A 159 1.90 -16.44 -7.10
N ASP A 160 1.70 -16.61 -5.81
CA ASP A 160 0.56 -16.07 -5.08
C ASP A 160 0.78 -14.62 -4.64
N MET A 161 2.02 -14.26 -4.27
CA MET A 161 2.35 -12.95 -3.69
C MET A 161 3.71 -12.44 -4.15
N VAL A 162 3.81 -11.13 -4.27
CA VAL A 162 5.01 -10.40 -4.69
C VAL A 162 5.39 -9.42 -3.59
N ILE A 163 6.60 -9.55 -3.06
CA ILE A 163 7.15 -8.66 -2.03
C ILE A 163 7.94 -7.53 -2.70
N PHE A 164 7.64 -6.32 -2.28
CA PHE A 164 8.32 -5.09 -2.61
C PHE A 164 9.10 -4.63 -1.38
N PRO A 165 10.44 -4.73 -1.36
CA PRO A 165 11.24 -4.15 -0.28
C PRO A 165 10.98 -2.65 -0.16
N ASN A 166 10.99 -2.11 1.06
CA ASN A 166 10.76 -0.68 1.27
C ASN A 166 12.06 0.13 1.27
N TYR A 167 11.98 1.33 0.73
CA TYR A 167 12.97 2.38 0.90
C TYR A 167 12.38 3.48 1.76
N GLU A 168 13.13 3.99 2.73
CA GLU A 168 12.68 5.03 3.66
C GLU A 168 13.31 6.37 3.28
N SER A 169 12.49 7.42 3.15
CA SER A 169 12.98 8.76 2.82
C SER A 169 13.99 9.24 3.86
N SER A 170 15.06 9.87 3.40
CA SER A 170 15.98 10.58 4.29
C SER A 170 15.52 12.02 4.44
N VAL A 171 15.47 12.50 5.69
CA VAL A 171 15.09 13.89 5.95
C VAL A 171 16.27 14.81 5.60
N GLU A 172 16.17 15.52 4.48
CA GLU A 172 17.22 16.44 3.99
C GLU A 172 16.97 17.90 4.40
N ARG A 173 15.70 18.28 4.57
CA ARG A 173 15.21 19.61 4.93
C ARG A 173 13.94 19.51 5.78
N ASP A 174 13.66 20.52 6.59
CA ASP A 174 12.48 20.62 7.48
C ASP A 174 11.33 21.48 6.91
N ASP A 175 11.55 22.12 5.76
CA ASP A 175 10.59 23.01 5.08
C ASP A 175 9.80 22.35 3.94
N VAL A 176 9.82 21.02 3.87
CA VAL A 176 9.12 20.21 2.85
C VAL A 176 7.61 20.39 2.97
N LYS A 177 6.94 20.65 1.84
CA LYS A 177 5.48 20.84 1.77
C LYS A 177 4.80 19.79 0.91
N GLU A 178 5.46 19.34 -0.15
CA GLU A 178 4.95 18.35 -1.10
C GLU A 178 5.94 17.16 -1.18
N PRO A 179 5.89 16.21 -0.22
CA PRO A 179 6.92 15.17 -0.09
C PRO A 179 7.16 14.37 -1.37
N PHE A 180 6.11 13.99 -2.10
CA PHE A 180 6.22 13.19 -3.32
C PHE A 180 6.97 13.87 -4.48
N SER A 181 7.04 15.20 -4.50
CA SER A 181 7.80 15.94 -5.52
C SER A 181 9.12 16.51 -5.01
N GLU A 182 9.24 16.76 -3.71
CA GLU A 182 10.41 17.43 -3.13
C GLU A 182 11.45 16.46 -2.56
N VAL A 183 11.05 15.23 -2.20
CA VAL A 183 11.93 14.24 -1.57
C VAL A 183 12.39 13.24 -2.60
N SER A 184 13.71 13.12 -2.76
CA SER A 184 14.34 12.22 -3.74
C SER A 184 15.39 11.27 -3.14
N MET A 185 15.86 11.54 -1.91
CA MET A 185 16.84 10.70 -1.24
C MET A 185 16.17 9.64 -0.36
N PHE A 186 16.54 8.38 -0.57
CA PHE A 186 16.01 7.24 0.17
C PHE A 186 17.12 6.30 0.65
N LYS A 187 16.98 5.80 1.88
CA LYS A 187 17.73 4.64 2.36
C LYS A 187 17.12 3.38 1.75
N LYS A 188 17.94 2.57 1.07
CA LYS A 188 17.48 1.33 0.43
C LYS A 188 17.36 0.19 1.44
N ASN A 189 16.47 -0.75 1.15
CA ASN A 189 16.34 -1.98 1.92
C ASN A 189 17.64 -2.79 1.83
N TYR A 190 17.97 -3.53 2.90
CA TYR A 190 19.06 -4.50 2.89
C TYR A 190 18.97 -5.48 1.72
N ASP A 191 17.76 -5.89 1.35
CA ASP A 191 17.52 -6.80 0.22
C ASP A 191 18.06 -6.27 -1.12
N HIS A 192 18.19 -4.94 -1.28
CA HIS A 192 18.67 -4.29 -2.50
C HIS A 192 20.06 -3.66 -2.33
N LEU A 193 20.79 -4.08 -1.29
CA LEU A 193 22.15 -3.62 -0.99
C LEU A 193 23.09 -4.81 -0.90
N THR A 194 24.35 -4.59 -1.28
CA THR A 194 25.40 -5.57 -0.97
C THR A 194 25.65 -5.58 0.54
N LYS A 195 26.08 -6.75 1.05
CA LYS A 195 26.47 -6.89 2.47
C LYS A 195 27.52 -5.86 2.86
N GLU A 196 28.50 -5.63 2.00
CA GLU A 196 29.56 -4.65 2.22
C GLU A 196 29.00 -3.23 2.36
N MET A 197 28.14 -2.80 1.43
CA MET A 197 27.51 -1.47 1.51
C MET A 197 26.65 -1.32 2.77
N TYR A 198 25.86 -2.34 3.10
CA TYR A 198 24.98 -2.26 4.27
C TYR A 198 25.77 -2.24 5.59
N PHE A 199 26.60 -3.26 5.84
CA PHE A 199 27.33 -3.37 7.11
C PHE A 199 28.45 -2.33 7.24
N GLY A 200 29.13 -1.99 6.14
CA GLY A 200 30.19 -0.98 6.11
C GLY A 200 29.68 0.41 6.49
N ASN A 201 28.45 0.75 6.10
CA ASN A 201 27.85 2.06 6.39
C ASN A 201 26.83 2.03 7.53
N TYR A 202 26.56 0.87 8.14
CA TYR A 202 25.45 0.71 9.11
C TYR A 202 25.52 1.72 10.26
N LYS A 203 26.70 1.86 10.87
CA LYS A 203 26.92 2.77 12.00
C LYS A 203 26.63 4.23 11.64
N GLU A 204 27.02 4.64 10.44
CA GLU A 204 26.79 6.01 9.94
C GLU A 204 25.34 6.23 9.55
N ALA A 205 24.70 5.23 8.94
CA ALA A 205 23.31 5.27 8.51
C ALA A 205 22.31 5.30 9.69
N THR A 206 22.65 4.63 10.81
CA THR A 206 21.79 4.62 12.01
C THR A 206 22.06 5.77 12.97
N ARG A 207 23.28 6.32 12.98
CA ARG A 207 23.70 7.36 13.94
C ARG A 207 23.36 7.02 15.40
N GLY A 208 23.48 5.75 15.77
CA GLY A 208 23.18 5.24 17.11
C GLY A 208 21.72 4.80 17.32
N ASN A 209 20.85 4.91 16.30
CA ASN A 209 19.54 4.27 16.33
C ASN A 209 19.72 2.73 16.34
N PRO A 210 19.00 1.98 17.19
CA PRO A 210 19.05 0.51 17.17
C PRO A 210 18.61 -0.08 15.82
N ASN A 211 17.75 0.62 15.08
CA ASN A 211 17.19 0.16 13.81
C ASN A 211 17.77 0.96 12.62
N TYR A 212 17.92 0.27 11.47
CA TYR A 212 18.35 0.88 10.20
C TYR A 212 17.33 1.89 9.66
N PHE A 213 16.07 1.47 9.63
CA PHE A 213 14.91 2.31 9.33
C PHE A 213 14.23 2.77 10.62
N LEU A 214 13.59 3.93 10.56
CA LEU A 214 12.83 4.50 11.66
C LEU A 214 11.44 3.86 11.80
N THR A 215 10.84 3.43 10.69
CA THR A 215 9.46 2.95 10.65
C THR A 215 9.40 1.42 10.59
N TYR A 216 9.64 0.83 9.43
CA TYR A 216 9.60 -0.61 9.19
C TYR A 216 10.63 -1.01 8.12
N GLY A 217 11.01 -2.29 8.10
CA GLY A 217 11.97 -2.83 7.12
C GLY A 217 11.50 -4.05 6.35
N ASN A 218 10.26 -4.48 6.59
CA ASN A 218 9.69 -5.66 5.96
C ASN A 218 9.01 -5.37 4.61
N GLY A 219 9.02 -4.15 4.07
CA GLY A 219 8.38 -3.88 2.77
C GLY A 219 6.86 -4.01 2.76
N LYS A 220 6.29 -4.04 1.56
CA LYS A 220 4.87 -4.34 1.30
C LYS A 220 4.75 -5.52 0.34
N SER A 221 3.53 -6.01 0.14
CA SER A 221 3.28 -7.06 -0.84
C SER A 221 1.99 -6.85 -1.63
N ALA A 222 2.03 -7.23 -2.91
CA ALA A 222 0.84 -7.50 -3.69
C ALA A 222 0.46 -8.98 -3.56
N ALA A 223 -0.83 -9.28 -3.53
CA ALA A 223 -1.32 -10.66 -3.55
C ALA A 223 -2.33 -10.86 -4.68
N ARG A 224 -2.31 -12.06 -5.29
CA ARG A 224 -3.37 -12.48 -6.20
C ARG A 224 -4.68 -12.63 -5.44
N VAL A 225 -5.74 -12.07 -5.99
CA VAL A 225 -7.09 -12.23 -5.45
C VAL A 225 -7.57 -13.65 -5.77
N GLN A 226 -7.68 -14.48 -4.74
CA GLN A 226 -8.03 -15.90 -4.88
C GLN A 226 -8.83 -16.40 -3.67
N ASP A 227 -9.27 -17.65 -3.73
CA ASP A 227 -9.94 -18.32 -2.61
C ASP A 227 -9.04 -18.39 -1.39
N TYR A 228 -9.65 -18.15 -0.23
CA TYR A 228 -9.00 -18.22 1.08
C TYR A 228 -7.87 -17.21 1.30
N LEU A 229 -7.69 -16.23 0.41
CA LEU A 229 -6.81 -15.08 0.66
C LEU A 229 -7.26 -14.37 1.94
N ARG A 230 -6.29 -13.99 2.76
CA ARG A 230 -6.51 -13.25 4.00
C ARG A 230 -5.41 -12.23 4.24
N PRO A 231 -5.66 -11.18 5.04
CA PRO A 231 -4.60 -10.28 5.47
C PRO A 231 -3.64 -10.96 6.45
N ASN A 232 -2.42 -10.45 6.54
CA ASN A 232 -1.40 -10.86 7.51
C ASN A 232 -0.68 -9.62 8.07
N GLY A 233 -1.49 -8.67 8.54
CA GLY A 233 -1.05 -7.31 8.87
C GLY A 233 -0.96 -6.39 7.65
N ALA A 234 -0.81 -5.08 7.89
CA ALA A 234 -0.79 -4.04 6.87
C ALA A 234 0.35 -4.11 5.83
N HIS A 235 1.28 -5.06 6.00
CA HIS A 235 2.46 -5.23 5.14
C HIS A 235 2.43 -6.53 4.33
N ARG A 236 1.56 -7.48 4.68
CA ARG A 236 1.57 -8.84 4.12
C ARG A 236 0.18 -9.42 3.95
N TRP A 237 0.10 -10.44 3.11
CA TRP A 237 -1.08 -11.29 2.94
C TRP A 237 -0.73 -12.73 3.29
N HIS A 238 -1.73 -13.59 3.38
CA HIS A 238 -1.56 -15.03 3.55
C HIS A 238 -2.77 -15.78 2.99
N ASN A 239 -2.79 -17.10 3.11
CA ASN A 239 -3.92 -17.93 2.69
C ASN A 239 -4.30 -18.91 3.82
N TYR A 240 -5.60 -19.12 4.03
CA TYR A 240 -6.07 -20.03 5.08
C TYR A 240 -5.83 -21.53 4.78
N MET A 241 -5.64 -21.90 3.52
CA MET A 241 -5.60 -23.29 3.07
C MET A 241 -4.22 -23.76 2.61
N LYS A 242 -3.30 -22.84 2.31
CA LYS A 242 -1.94 -23.15 1.86
C LYS A 242 -0.93 -22.10 2.30
N SER A 243 0.34 -22.49 2.36
CA SER A 243 1.44 -21.52 2.36
C SER A 243 1.54 -20.88 0.98
N PRO A 244 1.42 -19.55 0.84
CA PRO A 244 1.50 -18.91 -0.46
C PRO A 244 2.90 -19.06 -1.07
N LYS A 245 2.98 -19.18 -2.41
CA LYS A 245 4.24 -19.04 -3.13
C LYS A 245 4.58 -17.56 -3.28
N GLU A 246 5.64 -17.13 -2.60
CA GLU A 246 6.08 -15.74 -2.57
C GLU A 246 7.35 -15.56 -3.40
N ILE A 247 7.44 -14.43 -4.11
CA ILE A 247 8.71 -13.95 -4.68
C ILE A 247 8.98 -12.55 -4.18
N LYS A 248 10.27 -12.21 -4.07
CA LYS A 248 10.73 -10.85 -3.75
C LYS A 248 11.30 -10.23 -5.02
N LEU A 249 10.96 -8.97 -5.28
CA LEU A 249 11.52 -8.23 -6.40
C LEU A 249 12.90 -7.70 -6.04
N GLU A 250 13.79 -7.61 -7.02
CA GLU A 250 15.19 -7.19 -6.85
C GLU A 250 15.41 -5.68 -7.14
N GLU A 251 14.47 -5.04 -7.85
CA GLU A 251 14.57 -3.63 -8.25
C GLU A 251 13.38 -2.81 -7.77
N ALA A 252 12.17 -3.32 -8.01
CA ALA A 252 10.95 -2.62 -7.62
C ALA A 252 10.75 -2.63 -6.11
N ALA A 253 10.26 -1.51 -5.59
CA ALA A 253 10.21 -1.22 -4.17
C ALA A 253 8.92 -0.47 -3.80
N VAL A 254 8.71 -0.28 -2.50
CA VAL A 254 7.81 0.76 -1.98
C VAL A 254 8.66 1.89 -1.41
N LEU A 255 8.37 3.12 -1.82
CA LEU A 255 8.96 4.33 -1.25
C LEU A 255 8.09 4.78 -0.10
N HIS A 256 8.63 4.81 1.11
CA HIS A 256 7.97 5.33 2.30
C HIS A 256 8.46 6.74 2.60
N TYR A 257 7.54 7.72 2.56
CA TYR A 257 7.80 9.12 2.83
C TYR A 257 7.48 9.43 4.29
N THR A 258 8.50 9.55 5.13
CA THR A 258 8.38 9.76 6.58
C THR A 258 8.20 11.25 6.95
N TYR A 259 7.48 12.01 6.13
CA TYR A 259 7.30 13.46 6.20
C TYR A 259 5.86 13.86 6.54
#